data_AF-A0A3B1DWZ6-F1
#
_entry.id   AF-A0A3B1DWZ6-F1
#
_cell.length_a   1.000
_cell.length_b   1.000
_cell.length_c   1.000
_cell.angle_alpha   90.00
_cell.angle_beta   90.00
_cell.angle_gamma   90.00
#
_symmetry.space_group_name_H-M   'P 1'
#
loop_
_entity.id
_entity.type
_entity.pdbx_description
1 polymer ?
#
loop_
_entity_poly.entity_id
_entity_poly.type
_entity_poly.pdbx_seq_one_letter_code
_entity_poly.pdbx_strand_id
1 'polypeptide(L)'
;MDLHNRDFSDTLSGFRQRVYIEKERIMGGGWWVEVYWQQDKVLLVSWVFWLFVSIVLHELAHGFAAIRCGDRTPIELGHMTPNPLVHMGPASLIAFALFGLAWGSMPVNPSRFR
;
A
#
# COMPACT_ATOMS: atom_id res chain seq x y z
N MET A 1 -53.96 -1.38 12.76
CA MET A 1 -52.65 -1.04 13.38
C MET A 1 -51.47 -1.42 12.48
N ASP A 2 -51.66 -1.65 11.16
CA ASP A 2 -50.61 -2.21 10.27
C ASP A 2 -49.99 -1.23 9.25
N LEU A 3 -50.46 0.01 9.16
CA LEU A 3 -49.93 0.96 8.18
C LEU A 3 -48.58 1.57 8.61
N HIS A 4 -48.37 1.75 9.92
CA HIS A 4 -47.15 2.33 10.46
C HIS A 4 -45.93 1.37 10.37
N ASN A 5 -46.15 0.06 10.42
CA ASN A 5 -45.06 -0.92 10.29
C ASN A 5 -44.62 -1.13 8.84
N ARG A 6 -45.53 -1.00 7.87
CA ARG A 6 -45.19 -1.15 6.44
C ARG A 6 -44.29 -0.03 5.94
N ASP A 7 -44.57 1.20 6.33
CA ASP A 7 -43.76 2.36 5.95
C ASP A 7 -42.32 2.25 6.51
N PHE A 8 -42.19 1.76 7.74
CA PHE A 8 -40.88 1.50 8.35
C PHE A 8 -40.14 0.35 7.65
N SER A 9 -40.81 -0.75 7.29
CA SER A 9 -40.18 -1.86 6.55
C SER A 9 -39.76 -1.46 5.13
N ASP A 10 -40.53 -0.61 4.47
CA ASP A 10 -40.24 -0.13 3.11
C ASP A 10 -39.07 0.87 3.12
N THR A 11 -38.99 1.69 4.17
CA THR A 11 -37.85 2.59 4.40
C THR A 11 -36.56 1.79 4.66
N LEU A 12 -36.64 0.74 5.50
CA LEU A 12 -35.49 -0.13 5.79
C LEU A 12 -35.07 -0.96 4.57
N SER A 13 -36.00 -1.46 3.77
CA SER A 13 -35.69 -2.22 2.57
C SER A 13 -35.03 -1.34 1.51
N GLY A 14 -35.49 -0.10 1.31
CA GLY A 14 -34.88 0.87 0.41
C GLY A 14 -33.48 1.34 0.87
N PHE A 15 -33.30 1.54 2.19
CA PHE A 15 -31.97 1.82 2.74
C PHE A 15 -31.02 0.63 2.55
N ARG A 16 -31.49 -0.59 2.86
CA ARG A 16 -30.70 -1.81 2.70
C ARG A 16 -30.31 -2.04 1.23
N GLN A 17 -31.22 -1.80 0.29
CA GLN A 17 -30.95 -1.89 -1.15
C GLN A 17 -29.91 -0.87 -1.61
N ARG A 18 -29.98 0.38 -1.13
CA ARG A 18 -28.95 1.41 -1.40
C ARG A 18 -27.59 0.99 -0.86
N VAL A 19 -27.54 0.47 0.36
CA VAL A 19 -26.28 -0.02 0.96
C VAL A 19 -25.72 -1.20 0.16
N TYR A 20 -26.55 -2.13 -0.31
CA TYR A 20 -26.09 -3.24 -1.15
C TYR A 20 -25.54 -2.77 -2.50
N ILE A 21 -26.24 -1.87 -3.19
CA ILE A 21 -25.79 -1.32 -4.48
C ILE A 21 -24.49 -0.52 -4.32
N GLU A 22 -24.37 0.27 -3.25
CA GLU A 22 -23.13 0.97 -2.93
C GLU A 22 -22.01 -0.03 -2.63
N LYS A 23 -22.30 -1.09 -1.87
CA LYS A 23 -21.34 -2.16 -1.58
C LYS A 23 -20.88 -2.88 -2.85
N GLU A 24 -21.77 -3.19 -3.78
CA GLU A 24 -21.40 -3.83 -5.05
C GLU A 24 -20.66 -2.89 -5.99
N ARG A 25 -20.92 -1.59 -5.92
CA ARG A 25 -20.14 -0.58 -6.65
C ARG A 25 -18.71 -0.44 -6.10
N ILE A 26 -18.53 -0.60 -4.79
CA ILE A 26 -17.20 -0.54 -4.14
C ILE A 26 -16.47 -1.89 -4.22
N MET A 27 -17.19 -3.01 -4.06
CA MET A 27 -16.65 -4.38 -4.04
C MET A 27 -16.68 -5.06 -5.41
N GLY A 28 -17.23 -4.39 -6.43
CA GLY A 28 -17.37 -4.90 -7.79
C GLY A 28 -16.04 -4.95 -8.52
N GLY A 29 -15.15 -5.84 -8.12
CA GLY A 29 -14.09 -6.45 -8.94
C GLY A 29 -13.15 -5.51 -9.70
N GLY A 30 -13.05 -4.23 -9.34
CA GLY A 30 -12.16 -3.28 -9.97
C GLY A 30 -10.72 -3.47 -9.50
N TRP A 31 -9.77 -3.26 -10.40
CA TRP A 31 -8.36 -3.10 -10.01
C TRP A 31 -8.23 -1.99 -8.96
N TRP A 32 -7.40 -2.18 -7.92
CA TRP A 32 -7.37 -1.27 -6.77
C TRP A 32 -7.12 0.20 -7.16
N VAL A 33 -6.29 0.45 -8.17
CA VAL A 33 -6.06 1.81 -8.68
C VAL A 33 -7.31 2.41 -9.28
N GLU A 34 -8.10 1.64 -10.04
CA GLU A 34 -9.37 2.12 -10.62
C GLU A 34 -10.35 2.51 -9.53
N VAL A 35 -10.42 1.73 -8.44
CA VAL A 35 -11.27 2.04 -7.27
C VAL A 35 -10.92 3.42 -6.69
N TYR A 36 -9.63 3.67 -6.43
CA TYR A 36 -9.22 4.96 -5.87
C TYR A 36 -9.26 6.10 -6.90
N TRP A 37 -9.01 5.82 -8.18
CA TRP A 37 -9.05 6.81 -9.25
C TRP A 37 -10.44 7.46 -9.40
N GLN A 38 -11.48 6.64 -9.28
CA GLN A 38 -12.87 7.08 -9.37
C GLN A 38 -13.36 7.73 -8.06
N GLN A 39 -12.84 7.30 -6.91
CA GLN A 39 -13.29 7.79 -5.60
C GLN A 39 -12.58 9.09 -5.19
N ASP A 40 -11.25 9.09 -5.11
CA ASP A 40 -10.46 10.23 -4.69
C ASP A 40 -9.00 10.11 -5.19
N LYS A 41 -8.67 10.93 -6.18
CA LYS A 41 -7.35 10.95 -6.82
C LYS A 41 -6.26 11.43 -5.86
N VAL A 42 -6.60 12.31 -4.91
CA VAL A 42 -5.64 12.84 -3.93
C VAL A 42 -5.25 11.73 -2.97
N LEU A 43 -6.20 10.89 -2.55
CA LEU A 43 -5.91 9.72 -1.71
C LEU A 43 -4.99 8.72 -2.44
N LEU A 44 -5.27 8.41 -3.71
CA LEU A 44 -4.40 7.52 -4.49
C LEU A 44 -2.95 8.04 -4.53
N VAL A 45 -2.77 9.30 -4.93
CA VAL A 45 -1.42 9.91 -5.06
C VAL A 45 -0.73 9.99 -3.71
N SER A 46 -1.45 10.36 -2.65
CA SER A 46 -0.89 10.43 -1.29
C SER A 46 -0.45 9.05 -0.81
N TRP A 47 -1.26 8.03 -1.06
CA TRP A 47 -0.95 6.66 -0.64
C TRP A 47 0.27 6.11 -1.37
N VAL A 48 0.37 6.31 -2.70
CA VAL A 48 1.57 5.95 -3.49
C VAL A 48 2.79 6.70 -2.94
N PHE A 49 2.70 8.01 -2.72
CA PHE A 49 3.82 8.81 -2.22
C PHE A 49 4.33 8.30 -0.86
N TRP A 50 3.43 8.15 0.13
CA TRP A 50 3.81 7.73 1.47
C TRP A 50 4.36 6.31 1.52
N LEU A 51 3.82 5.39 0.71
CA LEU A 51 4.31 4.03 0.62
C LEU A 51 5.77 3.99 0.11
N PHE A 52 6.07 4.73 -0.97
CA PHE A 52 7.42 4.76 -1.53
C PHE A 52 8.41 5.40 -0.57
N VAL A 53 8.04 6.54 0.04
CA VAL A 53 8.88 7.22 1.04
C VAL A 53 9.14 6.32 2.25
N SER A 54 8.10 5.64 2.76
CA SER A 54 8.22 4.74 3.90
C SER A 54 9.19 3.59 3.62
N ILE A 55 9.10 2.95 2.44
CA ILE A 55 9.99 1.84 2.07
C ILE A 55 11.43 2.33 1.93
N VAL A 56 11.66 3.45 1.25
CA VAL A 56 13.01 4.02 1.07
C VAL A 56 13.64 4.32 2.44
N LEU A 57 12.92 4.97 3.34
CA LEU A 57 13.42 5.28 4.68
C LEU A 57 13.67 4.02 5.51
N HIS A 58 12.82 3.00 5.39
CA HIS A 58 12.98 1.71 6.07
C HIS A 58 14.26 1.00 5.63
N GLU A 59 14.51 0.86 4.33
CA GLU A 59 15.71 0.21 3.81
C GLU A 59 16.98 1.01 4.08
N LEU A 60 16.92 2.34 3.99
CA LEU A 60 18.04 3.20 4.39
C LEU A 60 18.36 3.05 5.89
N ALA A 61 17.35 2.84 6.74
CA ALA A 61 17.57 2.57 8.17
C ALA A 61 18.27 1.22 8.38
N HIS A 62 17.91 0.17 7.63
CA HIS A 62 18.64 -1.11 7.65
C HIS A 62 20.09 -0.94 7.22
N GLY A 63 20.33 -0.21 6.14
CA GLY A 63 21.68 0.12 5.68
C GLY A 63 22.50 0.87 6.71
N PHE A 64 21.91 1.91 7.30
CA PHE A 64 22.54 2.69 8.35
C PHE A 64 22.87 1.82 9.58
N ALA A 65 21.95 0.96 10.00
CA ALA A 65 22.17 0.03 11.10
C ALA A 65 23.32 -0.94 10.79
N ALA A 66 23.36 -1.53 9.59
CA ALA A 66 24.43 -2.43 9.15
C ALA A 66 25.79 -1.73 9.18
N ILE A 67 25.89 -0.50 8.68
CA ILE A 67 27.11 0.31 8.71
C ILE A 67 27.57 0.58 10.16
N ARG A 68 26.63 0.90 11.06
CA ARG A 68 26.93 1.09 12.50
C ARG A 68 27.34 -0.20 13.20
N CYS A 69 26.92 -1.35 12.69
CA CYS A 69 27.33 -2.68 13.12
C CYS A 69 28.63 -3.16 12.45
N GLY A 70 29.25 -2.37 11.59
CA GLY A 70 30.54 -2.70 10.95
C GLY A 70 30.43 -3.26 9.53
N ASP A 71 29.22 -3.52 9.04
CA ASP A 71 29.00 -3.99 7.67
C ASP A 71 28.92 -2.83 6.67
N ARG A 72 29.93 -2.74 5.80
CA ARG A 72 30.01 -1.73 4.74
C ARG A 72 29.40 -2.18 3.42
N THR A 73 28.82 -3.39 3.33
CA THR A 73 28.20 -3.93 2.11
C THR A 73 27.15 -2.97 1.49
N PRO A 74 26.26 -2.30 2.24
CA PRO A 74 25.33 -1.33 1.67
C PRO A 74 26.00 -0.14 0.93
N ILE A 75 27.17 0.30 1.42
CA ILE A 75 27.95 1.39 0.80
C ILE A 75 28.69 0.85 -0.42
N GLU A 76 29.34 -0.30 -0.29
CA GLU A 76 30.14 -0.92 -1.35
C GLU A 76 29.31 -1.27 -2.59
N LEU A 77 28.06 -1.69 -2.39
CA LEU A 77 27.12 -2.00 -3.47
C LEU A 77 26.38 -0.77 -4.00
N GLY A 78 26.54 0.40 -3.37
CA GLY A 78 25.87 1.63 -3.80
C GLY A 78 24.36 1.68 -3.48
N HIS A 79 23.89 0.92 -2.50
CA HIS A 79 22.47 0.86 -2.10
C HIS A 79 22.07 1.97 -1.11
N MET A 80 23.02 2.77 -0.62
CA MET A 80 22.74 3.96 0.19
C MET A 80 22.27 5.14 -0.69
N THR A 81 21.16 4.96 -1.39
CA THR A 81 20.58 5.93 -2.33
C THR A 81 19.13 6.22 -1.99
N PRO A 82 18.62 7.45 -2.20
CA PRO A 82 17.18 7.74 -2.05
C PRO A 82 16.33 7.20 -3.23
N ASN A 83 16.92 6.47 -4.18
CA ASN A 83 16.20 5.93 -5.32
C ASN A 83 15.29 4.76 -4.93
N PRO A 84 13.95 4.89 -4.96
CA PRO A 84 13.02 3.82 -4.58
C PRO A 84 13.14 2.57 -5.46
N LEU A 85 13.55 2.72 -6.72
CA LEU A 85 13.67 1.60 -7.65
C LEU A 85 14.78 0.64 -7.27
N VAL A 86 15.85 1.15 -6.63
CA VAL A 86 16.96 0.33 -6.12
C VAL A 86 16.53 -0.51 -4.93
N HIS A 87 15.59 0.00 -4.12
CA HIS A 87 15.12 -0.67 -2.91
C HIS A 87 14.02 -1.69 -3.18
N MET A 88 13.05 -1.39 -4.04
CA MET A 88 11.88 -2.23 -4.27
C MET A 88 12.13 -3.37 -5.28
N GLY A 89 12.99 -3.15 -6.27
CA GLY A 89 13.22 -4.12 -7.35
C GLY A 89 11.98 -4.43 -8.21
N PRO A 90 12.14 -5.17 -9.34
CA PRO A 90 11.04 -5.37 -10.30
C PRO A 90 9.84 -6.14 -9.75
N ALA A 91 10.09 -7.15 -8.89
CA ALA A 91 9.02 -7.99 -8.34
C ALA A 91 8.09 -7.20 -7.41
N SER A 92 8.64 -6.32 -6.56
CA SER A 92 7.82 -5.46 -5.70
C SER A 92 7.00 -4.47 -6.52
N LEU A 93 7.55 -3.94 -7.62
CA LEU A 93 6.81 -3.00 -8.48
C LEU A 93 5.63 -3.70 -9.17
N ILE A 94 5.81 -4.95 -9.60
CA ILE A 94 4.73 -5.76 -10.18
C ILE A 94 3.66 -6.07 -9.12
N ALA A 95 4.08 -6.49 -7.92
CA ALA A 95 3.16 -6.75 -6.82
C ALA A 95 2.40 -5.48 -6.39
N PHE A 96 3.06 -4.33 -6.41
CA PHE A 96 2.44 -3.04 -6.13
C PHE A 96 1.37 -2.73 -7.16
N ALA A 97 1.71 -2.87 -8.44
CA ALA A 97 0.77 -2.66 -9.52
C ALA A 97 -0.45 -3.59 -9.37
N LEU A 98 -0.27 -4.88 -9.11
CA LEU A 98 -1.40 -5.82 -9.08
C LEU A 98 -2.24 -5.75 -7.80
N PHE A 99 -1.59 -5.62 -6.64
CA PHE A 99 -2.20 -5.84 -5.33
C PHE A 99 -2.10 -4.64 -4.39
N GLY A 100 -1.34 -3.59 -4.74
CA GLY A 100 -1.03 -2.50 -3.80
C GLY A 100 -0.07 -2.93 -2.69
N LEU A 101 0.70 -4.01 -2.88
CA LEU A 101 1.68 -4.49 -1.91
C LEU A 101 3.09 -4.29 -2.45
N ALA A 102 3.96 -3.69 -1.66
CA ALA A 102 5.36 -3.48 -1.99
C ALA A 102 6.27 -3.85 -0.82
N TRP A 103 7.48 -4.26 -1.12
CA TRP A 103 8.54 -4.53 -0.15
C TRP A 103 9.87 -3.98 -0.67
N GLY A 104 10.79 -3.72 0.25
CA GLY A 104 12.18 -3.38 -0.06
C GLY A 104 13.13 -4.54 0.22
N SER A 105 14.36 -4.43 -0.27
CA SER A 105 15.44 -5.35 0.10
C SER A 105 16.78 -4.61 0.16
N MET A 106 17.37 -4.52 1.36
CA MET A 106 18.69 -3.97 1.58
C MET A 106 19.74 -5.08 1.71
N PRO A 107 20.82 -5.05 0.91
CA PRO A 107 21.90 -6.04 1.00
C PRO A 107 22.71 -5.78 2.27
N VAL A 108 22.65 -6.73 3.19
CA VAL A 108 23.47 -6.76 4.42
C VAL A 108 24.24 -8.07 4.48
N ASN A 109 25.45 -8.02 5.02
CA ASN A 109 26.32 -9.16 5.21
C ASN A 109 26.53 -9.44 6.71
N PRO A 110 25.80 -10.41 7.29
CA PRO A 110 25.88 -10.72 8.71
C PRO A 110 27.26 -11.14 9.20
N SER A 111 28.11 -11.70 8.32
CA SER A 111 29.48 -12.11 8.68
C SER A 111 30.41 -10.92 8.96
N ARG A 112 30.02 -9.70 8.57
CA ARG A 112 30.78 -8.46 8.79
C ARG A 112 30.29 -7.67 10.01
N PHE A 113 29.29 -8.18 10.74
CA PHE A 113 28.86 -7.56 11.97
C PHE A 113 29.89 -7.78 13.09
N ARG A 114 30.17 -6.72 13.85
CA ARG A 114 31.15 -6.69 14.95
C ARG A 114 30.60 -7.21 16.28
#